data_AF-A0A5E7A8E9-F1
#
_entry.id   AF-A0A5E7A8E9-F1
#
_cell.length_a   1.000
_cell.length_b   1.000
_cell.length_c   1.000
_cell.angle_alpha   90.00
_cell.angle_beta   90.00
_cell.angle_gamma   90.00
#
_symmetry.space_group_name_H-M   'P 1'
#
loop_
_entity.id
_entity.type
_entity.pdbx_description
1 polymer ?
#
loop_
_entity_poly.entity_id
_entity_poly.type
_entity_poly.pdbx_seq_one_letter_code
_entity_poly.pdbx_strand_id
1 'polypeptide(L)'
;MRYISTRGQAPALNFEDVLLAGLATDGGLYVPENLPRFTQEEIASWAGLPYHELAFRVMRPFVAGSIPDADFKKILEETYGVFSHAL
;
A
#
# COMPACT_ATOMS: atom_id res chain seq x y z
N MET A 1 8.19 3.29 -4.85
CA MET A 1 8.51 1.92 -4.39
C MET A 1 8.75 1.02 -5.60
N ARG A 2 9.54 -0.05 -5.47
CA ARG A 2 9.72 -1.09 -6.50
C ARG A 2 9.31 -2.44 -5.95
N TYR A 3 8.83 -3.32 -6.80
CA TYR A 3 8.38 -4.67 -6.47
C TYR A 3 9.16 -5.69 -7.29
N ILE A 4 9.54 -6.79 -6.64
CA ILE A 4 10.33 -7.88 -7.21
C ILE A 4 9.54 -9.19 -7.13
N SER A 5 9.80 -10.12 -8.04
CA SER A 5 9.23 -11.47 -7.93
C SER A 5 9.92 -12.27 -6.83
N THR A 6 9.15 -13.05 -6.08
CA THR A 6 9.67 -14.05 -5.12
C THR A 6 10.52 -15.14 -5.76
N ARG A 7 10.50 -15.28 -7.09
CA ARG A 7 11.35 -16.22 -7.86
C ARG A 7 12.55 -15.54 -8.53
N GLY A 8 12.64 -14.20 -8.45
CA GLY A 8 13.80 -13.41 -8.87
C GLY A 8 14.05 -13.36 -10.39
N GLN A 9 13.14 -13.87 -11.23
CA GLN A 9 13.33 -13.93 -12.69
C GLN A 9 12.44 -12.96 -13.46
N ALA A 10 11.55 -12.22 -12.78
CA ALA A 10 10.78 -11.13 -13.36
C ALA A 10 11.45 -9.77 -13.14
N PRO A 11 11.29 -8.80 -14.07
CA PRO A 11 11.78 -7.45 -13.88
C PRO A 11 11.13 -6.81 -12.65
N ALA A 12 11.87 -5.92 -11.99
CA ALA A 12 11.28 -5.08 -10.96
C ALA A 12 10.26 -4.13 -11.60
N LEU A 13 9.13 -3.90 -10.94
CA LEU A 13 8.01 -3.10 -11.43
C LEU A 13 7.59 -2.04 -10.40
N ASN A 14 6.86 -1.01 -10.84
CA ASN A 14 6.20 -0.08 -9.92
C ASN A 14 4.87 -0.67 -9.40
N PHE A 15 4.17 0.00 -8.49
CA PHE A 15 2.92 -0.53 -7.92
C PHE A 15 1.80 -0.69 -8.96
N GLU A 16 1.64 0.28 -9.86
CA GLU A 16 0.61 0.25 -10.91
C GLU A 16 0.81 -0.92 -11.87
N ASP A 17 2.04 -1.12 -12.34
CA ASP A 17 2.42 -2.22 -13.22
C ASP A 17 2.14 -3.58 -12.57
N VAL A 18 2.46 -3.73 -11.27
CA VAL A 18 2.20 -4.96 -10.51
C VAL A 18 0.71 -5.21 -10.34
N LEU A 19 -0.06 -4.17 -10.03
CA LEU A 19 -1.50 -4.25 -9.85
C LEU A 19 -2.20 -4.73 -11.12
N LEU A 20 -1.75 -4.25 -12.29
CA LEU A 20 -2.28 -4.65 -13.59
C LEU A 20 -1.78 -6.01 -14.06
N ALA A 21 -0.53 -6.38 -13.74
CA ALA A 21 0.04 -7.67 -14.11
C ALA A 21 -0.60 -8.84 -13.33
N GLY A 22 -0.98 -8.62 -12.07
CA GLY A 22 -1.56 -9.63 -11.18
C GLY A 22 -0.55 -10.69 -10.71
N LEU A 23 -0.03 -11.50 -11.65
CA LEU A 23 1.00 -12.52 -11.39
C LEU A 23 2.31 -12.16 -12.09
N ALA A 24 3.45 -12.42 -11.46
CA ALA A 24 4.75 -12.23 -12.10
C ALA A 24 4.91 -13.20 -13.29
N THR A 25 5.60 -12.77 -14.33
CA THR A 25 5.80 -13.55 -15.58
C THR A 25 6.54 -14.86 -15.36
N ASP A 26 7.25 -15.02 -14.23
CA ASP A 26 7.94 -16.23 -13.82
C ASP A 26 7.09 -17.16 -12.90
N GLY A 27 5.80 -16.83 -12.75
CA GLY A 27 4.86 -17.54 -11.87
C GLY A 27 5.09 -17.30 -10.37
N GLY A 28 5.93 -16.32 -10.01
CA GLY A 28 6.10 -15.84 -8.64
C GLY A 28 5.06 -14.80 -8.23
N LEU A 29 5.17 -14.32 -7.00
CA LEU A 29 4.36 -13.22 -6.46
C LEU A 29 5.23 -11.97 -6.36
N TYR A 30 4.65 -10.80 -6.61
CA TYR A 30 5.35 -9.53 -6.41
C TYR A 30 5.35 -9.12 -4.94
N VAL A 31 6.53 -8.80 -4.42
CA VAL A 31 6.75 -8.26 -3.07
C VAL A 31 7.56 -6.97 -3.14
N PRO A 32 7.39 -6.02 -2.22
CA PRO A 32 8.18 -4.80 -2.22
C PRO A 32 9.66 -5.14 -2.03
N GLU A 33 10.54 -4.46 -2.78
CA GLU A 33 11.99 -4.66 -2.69
C GLU A 33 12.54 -4.32 -1.30
N ASN A 34 11.90 -3.37 -0.61
CA ASN A 34 12.20 -3.00 0.76
C ASN A 34 10.89 -2.83 1.55
N LEU A 35 10.88 -3.30 2.80
CA LEU A 35 9.76 -3.06 3.70
C LEU A 35 9.87 -1.67 4.34
N PRO A 36 8.86 -0.80 4.21
CA PRO A 36 8.77 0.45 4.97
C PRO A 36 8.87 0.16 6.47
N ARG A 37 9.58 1.03 7.18
CA ARG A 37 9.69 0.99 8.64
C ARG A 37 9.03 2.22 9.21
N PHE A 38 8.39 2.05 10.36
CA PHE A 38 7.76 3.12 11.12
C PHE A 38 8.38 3.14 12.52
N THR A 39 8.60 4.34 13.07
CA THR A 39 9.08 4.49 14.43
C THR A 39 7.96 4.25 15.44
N GLN A 40 8.34 4.05 16.71
CA GLN A 40 7.34 3.91 17.77
C GLN A 40 6.53 5.20 17.94
N GLU A 41 7.15 6.36 17.76
CA GLU A 41 6.51 7.67 17.85
C GLU A 41 5.50 7.87 16.71
N GLU A 42 5.84 7.45 15.48
CA GLU A 42 4.90 7.47 14.36
C GLU A 42 3.68 6.60 14.66
N ILE A 43 3.90 5.35 15.08
CA ILE A 43 2.82 4.41 15.41
C ILE A 43 1.95 4.96 16.54
N ALA A 44 2.55 5.50 17.60
CA ALA A 44 1.84 6.11 18.72
C ALA A 44 0.99 7.32 18.28
N SER A 45 1.48 8.12 17.32
CA SER A 45 0.74 9.26 16.78
C SER A 45 -0.53 8.87 16.01
N TRP A 46 -0.69 7.59 15.64
CA TRP A 46 -1.86 7.10 14.92
C TRP A 46 -2.99 6.62 15.82
N ALA A 47 -2.77 6.62 17.14
CA ALA A 47 -3.80 6.24 18.10
C ALA A 47 -5.04 7.14 17.96
N GLY A 48 -6.22 6.53 17.81
CA GLY A 48 -7.50 7.23 17.68
C GLY A 48 -7.79 7.79 16.28
N LEU A 49 -6.91 7.57 15.29
CA LEU A 49 -7.24 7.95 13.91
C LEU A 49 -8.43 7.14 13.37
N PRO A 50 -9.28 7.76 12.53
CA PRO A 50 -10.23 7.02 11.71
C PRO A 50 -9.52 5.95 10.87
N TYR A 51 -10.21 4.84 10.61
CA TYR A 51 -9.60 3.69 9.93
C TYR A 51 -8.99 4.05 8.57
N HIS A 52 -9.69 4.87 7.76
CA HIS A 52 -9.19 5.29 6.45
C HIS A 52 -7.91 6.14 6.53
N GLU A 53 -7.76 6.98 7.56
CA GLU A 53 -6.54 7.74 7.82
C GLU A 53 -5.39 6.83 8.26
N LEU A 54 -5.65 5.86 9.14
CA LEU A 54 -4.66 4.85 9.51
C LEU A 54 -4.20 4.03 8.30
N ALA A 55 -5.16 3.57 7.47
CA ALA A 55 -4.88 2.85 6.24
C ALA A 55 -4.00 3.68 5.29
N PHE A 56 -4.28 4.98 5.14
CA PHE A 56 -3.44 5.88 4.35
C PHE A 56 -2.00 5.92 4.88
N ARG A 57 -1.80 6.09 6.19
CA ARG A 57 -0.45 6.16 6.80
C ARG A 57 0.34 4.87 6.56
N VAL A 58 -0.29 3.72 6.73
CA VAL A 58 0.34 2.40 6.59
C VAL A 58 0.62 2.07 5.12
N MET A 59 -0.34 2.32 4.22
CA MET A 59 -0.27 1.88 2.83
C MET A 59 0.48 2.85 1.92
N ARG A 60 0.52 4.15 2.25
CA ARG A 60 1.15 5.19 1.40
C ARG A 60 2.58 4.83 0.97
N PRO A 61 3.50 4.35 1.83
CA PRO A 61 4.86 4.04 1.40
C PRO A 61 4.95 2.93 0.34
N PHE A 62 3.95 2.06 0.26
CA PHE A 62 3.89 0.97 -0.72
C PHE A 62 3.44 1.46 -2.11
N VAL A 63 2.55 2.46 -2.15
CA VAL A 63 1.97 3.00 -3.40
C VAL A 63 2.59 4.34 -3.82
N ALA A 64 3.50 4.89 -3.02
CA ALA A 64 4.10 6.21 -3.24
C ALA A 64 4.78 6.31 -4.62
N GLY A 65 4.38 7.34 -5.37
CA GLY A 65 4.82 7.61 -6.73
C GLY A 65 3.97 6.96 -7.82
N SER A 66 3.00 6.11 -7.47
CA SER A 66 2.04 5.52 -8.42
C SER A 66 0.63 6.10 -8.30
N ILE A 67 0.23 6.58 -7.11
CA ILE A 67 -1.08 7.22 -6.88
C ILE A 67 -0.84 8.57 -6.18
N PRO A 68 -1.42 9.68 -6.66
CA PRO A 68 -1.38 10.95 -5.94
C PRO A 68 -2.00 10.84 -4.55
N ASP A 69 -1.41 11.50 -3.55
CA ASP A 69 -1.86 11.40 -2.15
C ASP A 69 -3.34 11.80 -1.97
N ALA A 70 -3.81 12.80 -2.72
CA ALA A 70 -5.21 13.26 -2.66
C ALA A 70 -6.19 12.19 -3.17
N ASP A 71 -5.86 11.56 -4.30
CA ASP A 71 -6.68 10.51 -4.90
C ASP A 71 -6.67 9.26 -4.01
N PHE A 72 -5.50 8.90 -3.46
CA PHE A 72 -5.40 7.74 -2.59
C PHE A 72 -6.22 7.91 -1.30
N LYS A 73 -6.20 9.09 -0.68
CA LYS A 73 -7.06 9.39 0.47
C LYS A 73 -8.53 9.23 0.14
N LYS A 74 -8.97 9.77 -1.00
CA LYS A 74 -10.36 9.67 -1.46
C LYS A 74 -10.78 8.21 -1.67
N ILE A 75 -9.94 7.41 -2.33
CA ILE A 75 -10.19 5.96 -2.52
C ILE A 75 -10.40 5.26 -1.18
N LEU A 76 -9.55 5.54 -0.18
CA LEU A 76 -9.63 4.90 1.13
C LEU A 76 -10.88 5.34 1.91
N GLU A 77 -11.23 6.63 1.86
CA GLU A 77 -12.44 7.17 2.48
C GLU A 77 -13.70 6.51 1.88
N GLU A 78 -13.80 6.41 0.56
CA GLU A 78 -14.92 5.76 -0.12
C GLU A 78 -14.97 4.24 0.16
N THR A 79 -13.81 3.58 0.14
CA THR A 79 -13.69 2.13 0.37
C THR A 79 -14.12 1.73 1.78
N TYR A 80 -13.74 2.51 2.79
CA TYR A 80 -14.05 2.18 4.19
C TYR A 80 -15.29 2.87 4.74
N GLY A 81 -15.78 3.94 4.09
CA GLY A 81 -16.96 4.69 4.51
C GLY A 81 -18.27 3.90 4.46
N VAL A 82 -18.31 2.79 3.70
CA VAL A 82 -19.49 1.91 3.60
C VAL A 82 -19.65 0.97 4.79
N PHE A 83 -18.65 0.84 5.66
CA PHE A 83 -18.71 -0.05 6.82
C PHE A 83 -19.29 0.67 8.03
N SER A 84 -20.53 0.33 8.41
CA SER A 84 -21.18 0.85 9.61
C SER A 84 -20.80 0.01 10.85
N HIS A 85 -19.59 0.22 11.37
CA HIS A 85 -19.22 -0.31 12.68
C HIS A 85 -19.44 0.77 13.73
N ALA A 86 -20.30 0.48 14.72
CA ALA A 86 -20.40 1.31 15.92
C ALA A 86 -19.08 1.18 16.70
N LEU A 87 -18.47 2.32 17.02
CA LEU A 87 -17.34 2.43 17.95
C LEU A 87 -17.77 2.07 19.37
#